data_AF-A0A432WQQ4-F1
#
_entry.id   AF-A0A432WQQ4-F1
#
_cell.length_a   1.000
_cell.length_b   1.000
_cell.length_c   1.000
_cell.angle_alpha   90.00
_cell.angle_beta   90.00
_cell.angle_gamma   90.00
#
_symmetry.space_group_name_H-M   'P 1'
#
loop_
_entity.id
_entity.type
_entity.pdbx_description
1 polymer ?
#
loop_
_entity_poly.entity_id
_entity_poly.type
_entity_poly.pdbx_seq_one_letter_code
_entity_poly.pdbx_strand_id
1 'polypeptide(L)'
;MSGINEMNPVAILHRWFNENNDYFISICSELKFKDSGREAACVDLETRTHIISICSWNRVLCLDIQITEIESEESSFPHTGECESIEEFKGHLARVLWWLKTEKIYV
;
A
#
# COMPACT_ATOMS: atom_id res chain seq x y z
N MET A 1 2.58 -10.22 31.75
CA MET A 1 2.34 -9.06 30.88
C MET A 1 3.68 -8.55 30.41
N SER A 2 3.96 -8.75 29.12
CA SER A 2 5.17 -8.38 28.37
C SER A 2 4.68 -8.41 26.92
N GLY A 3 4.39 -7.31 26.24
CA GLY A 3 5.11 -6.05 26.17
C GLY A 3 5.35 -5.83 24.68
N ILE A 4 4.35 -5.21 24.03
CA ILE A 4 4.37 -4.68 22.65
C ILE A 4 4.57 -5.74 21.54
N ASN A 5 3.45 -6.18 20.96
CA ASN A 5 3.41 -6.76 19.62
C ASN A 5 3.73 -5.62 18.65
N GLU A 6 5.01 -5.29 18.44
CA GLU A 6 5.45 -4.43 17.34
C GLU A 6 5.02 -5.13 16.06
N MET A 7 3.90 -4.70 15.46
CA MET A 7 3.44 -5.31 14.21
C MET A 7 4.50 -5.02 13.14
N ASN A 8 5.18 -6.08 12.70
CA ASN A 8 6.06 -6.08 11.53
C ASN A 8 5.40 -5.29 10.37
N PRO A 9 6.12 -4.39 9.67
CA PRO A 9 5.62 -3.62 8.52
C PRO A 9 4.90 -4.48 7.47
N VAL A 10 5.45 -5.66 7.17
CA VAL A 10 4.85 -6.65 6.26
C VAL A 10 3.50 -7.13 6.80
N ALA A 11 3.39 -7.37 8.10
CA ALA A 11 2.13 -7.77 8.73
C ALA A 11 1.10 -6.62 8.73
N ILE A 12 1.56 -5.36 8.88
CA ILE A 12 0.68 -4.19 8.77
C ILE A 12 0.14 -4.07 7.35
N LEU A 13 1.00 -4.18 6.33
CA LEU A 13 0.59 -4.11 4.92
C LEU A 13 -0.36 -5.26 4.55
N HIS A 14 -0.05 -6.49 4.94
CA HIS A 14 -0.92 -7.65 4.73
C HIS A 14 -2.29 -7.46 5.39
N ARG A 15 -2.32 -6.94 6.62
CA ARG A 15 -3.57 -6.65 7.32
C ARG A 15 -4.38 -5.56 6.61
N TRP A 16 -3.73 -4.45 6.26
CA TRP A 16 -4.35 -3.35 5.52
C TRP A 16 -4.95 -3.84 4.19
N PHE A 17 -4.23 -4.69 3.47
CA PHE A 17 -4.71 -5.29 2.23
C PHE A 17 -5.99 -6.09 2.45
N ASN A 18 -5.97 -7.03 3.40
CA ASN A 18 -7.11 -7.90 3.69
C ASN A 18 -8.34 -7.13 4.20
N GLU A 19 -8.14 -6.11 5.05
CA GLU A 19 -9.23 -5.27 5.57
C GLU A 19 -9.93 -4.45 4.47
N ASN A 20 -9.29 -4.24 3.32
CA ASN A 20 -9.81 -3.46 2.20
C ASN A 20 -10.01 -4.29 0.91
N ASN A 21 -9.88 -5.61 0.98
CA ASN A 21 -9.85 -6.48 -0.19
C ASN A 21 -11.12 -6.39 -1.05
N ASP A 22 -12.30 -6.40 -0.44
CA ASP A 22 -13.58 -6.27 -1.16
C ASP A 22 -13.67 -4.95 -1.93
N TYR A 23 -13.14 -3.87 -1.34
CA TYR A 23 -13.06 -2.57 -2.00
C TYR A 23 -12.10 -2.63 -3.20
N PHE A 24 -10.90 -3.18 -3.05
CA PHE A 24 -9.94 -3.30 -4.14
C PHE A 24 -10.49 -4.14 -5.29
N ILE A 25 -11.13 -5.27 -5.02
CA ILE A 25 -11.80 -6.10 -6.03
C ILE A 25 -12.86 -5.30 -6.81
N SER A 26 -13.56 -4.36 -6.15
CA SER A 26 -14.60 -3.55 -6.80
C SER A 26 -14.07 -2.43 -7.70
N ILE A 27 -12.78 -2.10 -7.59
CA ILE A 27 -12.19 -0.93 -8.27
C ILE A 27 -11.07 -1.27 -9.23
N CYS A 28 -10.39 -2.41 -9.03
CA CYS A 28 -9.20 -2.79 -9.76
C CYS A 28 -9.52 -3.72 -10.93
N SER A 29 -8.87 -3.51 -12.08
CA SER A 29 -8.79 -4.49 -13.19
C SER A 29 -7.87 -5.64 -12.82
N GLU A 30 -6.79 -5.35 -12.10
CA GLU A 30 -5.83 -6.32 -11.62
C GLU A 30 -5.46 -6.08 -10.16
N LEU A 31 -5.35 -7.17 -9.39
CA LEU A 31 -5.03 -7.15 -7.97
C LEU A 31 -4.02 -8.25 -7.67
N LYS A 32 -2.83 -7.89 -7.18
CA LYS A 32 -1.79 -8.84 -6.80
C LYS A 32 -1.27 -8.54 -5.40
N PHE A 33 -1.21 -9.58 -4.57
CA PHE A 33 -0.51 -9.55 -3.30
C PHE A 33 0.65 -10.56 -3.36
N LYS A 34 1.86 -10.09 -3.09
CA LYS A 34 3.09 -10.89 -3.06
C LYS A 34 3.68 -10.80 -1.64
N ASP A 35 4.01 -11.94 -1.04
CA ASP A 35 4.69 -12.01 0.26
C ASP A 35 5.83 -13.03 0.16
N SER A 36 7.02 -12.66 0.61
CA SER A 36 8.22 -13.51 0.62
C SER A 36 8.41 -14.31 1.92
N GLY A 37 7.35 -14.52 2.69
CA GLY A 37 7.42 -15.24 3.97
C GLY A 37 7.82 -14.33 5.13
N ARG A 38 7.27 -13.11 5.16
CA ARG A 38 7.47 -12.05 6.18
C ARG A 38 8.73 -11.21 6.03
N GLU A 39 9.52 -11.36 4.98
CA GLU A 39 10.68 -10.48 4.74
C GLU A 39 10.29 -9.23 3.96
N ALA A 40 9.38 -9.38 2.99
CA ALA A 40 8.80 -8.30 2.24
C ALA A 40 7.37 -8.67 1.81
N ALA A 41 6.53 -7.66 1.65
CA ALA A 41 5.26 -7.80 0.95
C ALA A 41 5.06 -6.65 -0.02
N CYS A 42 4.41 -6.93 -1.14
CA CYS A 42 4.01 -5.93 -2.12
C CYS A 42 2.55 -6.13 -2.50
N VAL A 43 1.82 -5.02 -2.54
CA VAL A 43 0.47 -4.92 -3.10
C VAL A 43 0.59 -4.18 -4.42
N ASP A 44 0.20 -4.82 -5.51
CA ASP A 44 0.04 -4.17 -6.81
C ASP A 44 -1.47 -4.04 -7.11
N LEU A 45 -1.91 -2.80 -7.34
CA LEU A 45 -3.29 -2.45 -7.68
C LEU A 45 -3.27 -1.81 -9.07
N GLU A 46 -4.07 -2.32 -10.00
CA GLU A 46 -4.29 -1.68 -11.28
C GLU A 46 -5.74 -1.20 -11.35
N THR A 47 -5.96 0.10 -11.51
CA THR A 47 -7.25 0.70 -11.83
C THR A 47 -7.33 0.96 -13.35
N ARG A 48 -8.41 1.60 -13.81
CA ARG A 48 -8.54 1.99 -15.22
C ARG A 48 -7.46 2.98 -15.68
N THR A 49 -6.96 3.78 -14.74
CA THR A 49 -6.17 5.00 -15.00
C THR A 49 -4.82 4.95 -14.31
N HIS A 50 -4.62 4.08 -13.32
CA HIS A 50 -3.39 4.05 -12.53
C HIS A 50 -2.92 2.63 -12.20
N ILE A 51 -1.61 2.46 -12.13
CA ILE A 51 -0.93 1.32 -11.52
C ILE A 51 -0.31 1.80 -10.20
N ILE A 52 -0.60 1.13 -9.11
CA ILE A 52 -0.12 1.47 -7.76
C ILE A 52 0.64 0.27 -7.22
N SER A 53 1.90 0.48 -6.83
CA SER A 53 2.69 -0.53 -6.13
C SER A 53 3.04 -0.04 -4.73
N ILE A 54 2.72 -0.87 -3.73
CA ILE A 54 2.95 -0.58 -2.32
C ILE A 54 3.77 -1.73 -1.75
N CYS A 55 5.04 -1.48 -1.50
CA CYS A 55 5.96 -2.49 -0.99
C CYS A 55 6.42 -2.15 0.42
N SER A 56 6.54 -3.16 1.27
CA SER A 56 7.07 -3.04 2.61
C SER A 56 8.08 -4.13 2.88
N TRP A 57 9.13 -3.78 3.61
CA TRP A 57 10.19 -4.71 4.01
C TRP A 57 10.21 -4.82 5.53
N ASN A 58 10.46 -6.02 6.03
CA ASN A 58 10.59 -6.33 7.45
C ASN A 58 11.95 -5.91 8.00
N ARG A 59 12.31 -4.65 7.73
CA ARG A 59 13.44 -3.92 8.26
C ARG A 59 12.99 -2.46 8.36
N VAL A 60 13.20 -1.84 9.53
CA VAL A 60 13.09 -0.39 9.75
C VAL A 60 11.84 0.27 9.15
N LEU A 61 10.64 -0.19 9.56
CA LEU A 61 9.34 0.39 9.12
C LEU A 61 9.30 0.85 7.65
N CYS A 62 9.91 0.06 6.75
CA CYS A 62 10.15 0.51 5.39
C CYS A 62 8.90 0.33 4.52
N LEU A 63 8.58 1.37 3.77
CA LEU A 63 7.43 1.46 2.88
C LEU A 63 7.82 2.22 1.62
N ASP A 64 7.52 1.65 0.46
CA ASP A 64 7.62 2.32 -0.82
C ASP A 64 6.23 2.36 -1.45
N ILE A 65 5.83 3.54 -1.92
CA ILE A 65 4.56 3.73 -2.63
C ILE A 65 4.91 4.39 -3.96
N GLN A 66 4.54 3.71 -5.05
CA GLN A 66 4.61 4.23 -6.40
C GLN A 66 3.21 4.28 -7.00
N ILE A 67 2.89 5.38 -7.66
CA ILE A 67 1.65 5.54 -8.45
C ILE A 67 2.05 5.99 -9.85
N THR A 68 1.65 5.23 -10.85
CA THR A 68 1.90 5.50 -12.27
C THR A 68 0.56 5.70 -12.98
N GLU A 69 0.40 6.83 -13.67
CA GLU A 69 -0.77 7.10 -14.51
C GLU A 69 -0.58 6.40 -15.87
N ILE A 70 -1.60 5.65 -16.32
CA ILE A 70 -1.46 4.71 -17.43
C ILE A 70 -1.35 5.44 -18.78
N GLU A 71 -2.05 6.58 -18.97
CA GLU A 71 -2.06 7.27 -20.26
C GLU A 71 -0.77 8.07 -20.49
N SER A 72 -0.31 8.82 -19.50
CA SER A 72 0.92 9.63 -19.60
C SER A 72 2.20 8.87 -19.26
N GLU A 73 2.09 7.70 -18.61
CA GLU A 73 3.20 6.96 -18.00
C GLU A 73 3.94 7.74 -16.89
N GLU A 74 3.40 8.88 -16.45
CA GLU A 74 4.00 9.66 -15.37
C GLU A 74 3.91 8.90 -14.05
N SER A 75 5.05 8.86 -13.34
CA SER A 75 5.17 8.18 -12.05
C SER A 75 5.42 9.17 -10.93
N SER A 76 4.74 8.93 -9.82
CA SER A 76 4.91 9.64 -8.56
C SER A 76 5.27 8.68 -7.44
N PHE A 77 6.04 9.18 -6.47
CA PHE A 77 6.51 8.42 -5.32
C PHE A 77 6.07 9.12 -4.03
N PRO A 78 4.81 8.96 -3.61
CA PRO A 78 4.29 9.63 -2.41
C PRO A 78 5.06 9.32 -1.13
N HIS A 79 5.79 8.20 -1.10
CA HIS A 79 6.71 7.84 -0.03
C HIS A 79 7.72 6.80 -0.52
N THR A 80 8.94 6.85 0.00
CA THR A 80 9.99 5.87 -0.29
C THR A 80 10.92 5.78 0.93
N GLY A 81 11.17 4.57 1.41
CA GLY A 81 12.08 4.27 2.49
C GLY A 81 11.41 4.17 3.87
N GLU A 82 12.20 4.49 4.89
CA GLU A 82 11.86 4.25 6.30
C GLU A 82 10.82 5.25 6.81
N CYS A 83 9.82 4.77 7.54
CA CYS A 83 8.95 5.62 8.35
C CYS A 83 9.57 5.81 9.75
N GLU A 84 9.40 7.01 10.32
CA GLU A 84 9.83 7.34 11.69
C GLU A 84 8.98 6.63 12.75
N SER A 85 7.75 6.23 12.40
CA SER A 85 6.80 5.59 13.32
C SER A 85 5.77 4.69 12.63
N ILE A 86 5.12 3.82 13.41
CA ILE A 86 4.00 2.99 12.94
C ILE A 86 2.82 3.86 12.52
N GLU A 87 2.61 4.97 13.23
CA GLU A 87 1.56 5.96 12.95
C GLU A 87 1.77 6.61 11.59
N GLU A 88 3.01 7.00 11.25
CA GLU A 88 3.36 7.53 9.94
C GLU A 88 3.14 6.49 8.84
N PHE A 89 3.63 5.26 9.03
CA PHE A 89 3.43 4.15 8.09
C PHE A 89 1.94 3.94 7.76
N LYS A 90 1.10 3.86 8.80
CA LYS A 90 -0.36 3.73 8.64
C LYS A 90 -0.99 4.97 8.01
N GLY A 91 -0.44 6.15 8.30
CA GLY A 91 -0.84 7.42 7.70
C GLY A 91 -0.64 7.41 6.18
N HIS A 92 0.49 6.90 5.69
CA HIS A 92 0.73 6.74 4.25
C HIS A 92 -0.26 5.76 3.61
N LEU A 93 -0.51 4.60 4.22
CA LEU A 93 -1.51 3.65 3.73
C LEU A 93 -2.93 4.24 3.70
N ALA A 94 -3.30 5.01 4.72
CA ALA A 94 -4.59 5.69 4.77
C ALA A 94 -4.73 6.76 3.67
N ARG A 95 -3.65 7.50 3.37
CA ARG A 95 -3.63 8.49 2.28
C ARG A 95 -3.84 7.83 0.91
N VAL A 96 -3.19 6.71 0.64
CA VAL A 96 -3.42 5.95 -0.61
C VAL A 96 -4.87 5.48 -0.71
N LEU A 97 -5.41 4.91 0.36
CA LEU A 97 -6.80 4.45 0.37
C LEU A 97 -7.80 5.59 0.18
N TRP A 98 -7.55 6.76 0.80
CA TRP A 98 -8.37 7.95 0.60
C TRP A 98 -8.29 8.43 -0.84
N TRP A 99 -7.07 8.54 -1.40
CA TRP A 99 -6.85 8.95 -2.78
C TRP A 99 -7.61 8.04 -3.76
N LEU A 100 -7.49 6.71 -3.62
CA LEU A 100 -8.23 5.72 -4.40
C LEU A 100 -9.76 5.90 -4.33
N LYS A 101 -10.29 6.28 -3.16
CA LYS A 101 -11.72 6.51 -2.97
C LYS A 101 -12.20 7.82 -3.60
N THR A 102 -11.33 8.83 -3.63
CA THR A 102 -11.65 10.14 -4.23
C THR A 102 -11.44 10.19 -5.73
N GLU A 103 -10.53 9.39 -6.28
CA GLU A 103 -10.30 9.31 -7.73
C GLU A 103 -11.59 8.90 -8.46
N LYS A 104 -12.36 7.97 -7.89
CA LYS A 104 -13.67 7.55 -8.41
C LYS A 104 -14.74 8.65 -8.43
N ILE A 105 -14.56 9.76 -7.73
CA ILE A 105 -15.55 10.85 -7.69
C ILE A 105 -15.44 11.75 -8.92
N TYR A 106 -14.31 11.71 -9.64
CA TYR A 106 -14.05 12.56 -10.81
C TYR A 106 -14.21 11.84 -12.17
N VAL A 107 -14.90 10.69 -12.20
CA VAL A 107 -15.24 9.97 -13.45
C VAL A 107 -16.74 10.01 -13.71
#